data_AF-A0AAU9UH32-F1
#
_entry.id   AF-A0AAU9UH32-F1
#
_cell.length_a   1.000
_cell.length_b   1.000
_cell.length_c   1.000
_cell.angle_alpha   90.00
_cell.angle_beta   90.00
_cell.angle_gamma   90.00
#
_symmetry.space_group_name_H-M   'P 1'
#
loop_
_entity.id
_entity.type
_entity.pdbx_description
1 polymer ?
#
loop_
_entity_poly.entity_id
_entity_poly.type
_entity_poly.pdbx_seq_one_letter_code
_entity_poly.pdbx_strand_id
1 'polypeptide(L)'
;MSRSVRQSEDDEFEPVTNIYKNSENVINLNCDDFTRYAINCTAEAALVYNSSRISPPLPTKINDWCRAIRHLTNCALNWNTDCKDVTDSHFNEESVRGHIHVVNNICDDEWFLIRYEDVALCVESTTDAWEDCYINFKNSVEEQKNTTKEWTHYQIHFQLCCARALFRRCTLESLFVKPTQCTQEQATTLQKFSVIVSEGGVYQDCDRNMMYANCPGGDPRPTNSILKRLMSAEANSRGYKLSPGIKTEFYILIFHKFFI
;
A
#
# COMPACT_ATOMS: atom_id res chain seq x y z
N MET A 1 -35.33 21.10 -32.04
CA MET A 1 -34.34 20.02 -31.84
C MET A 1 -32.97 20.66 -31.71
N SER A 2 -32.48 20.85 -30.49
CA SER A 2 -31.07 21.14 -30.21
C SER A 2 -30.78 20.57 -28.83
N ARG A 3 -30.19 19.38 -28.78
CA ARG A 3 -29.68 18.76 -27.55
C ARG A 3 -28.19 19.06 -27.48
N SER A 4 -27.83 19.89 -26.51
CA SER A 4 -26.45 20.09 -26.08
C SER A 4 -25.93 18.79 -25.48
N VAL A 5 -24.82 18.31 -26.02
CA VAL A 5 -24.03 17.19 -25.49
C VAL A 5 -23.08 17.79 -24.47
N ARG A 6 -23.26 17.44 -23.19
CA ARG A 6 -22.24 17.69 -22.16
C ARG A 6 -21.15 16.61 -22.33
N GLN A 7 -19.96 17.02 -22.71
CA GLN A 7 -18.74 16.25 -22.53
C GLN A 7 -18.50 16.10 -21.01
N SER A 8 -18.38 14.87 -20.54
CA SER A 8 -17.75 14.57 -19.26
C SER A 8 -16.24 14.69 -19.47
N GLU A 9 -15.61 15.65 -18.79
CA GLU A 9 -14.17 15.68 -18.60
C GLU A 9 -13.82 14.50 -17.69
N ASP A 10 -13.18 13.47 -18.26
CA ASP A 10 -12.49 12.44 -17.48
C ASP A 10 -11.25 13.11 -16.87
N ASP A 11 -11.31 13.44 -15.57
CA ASP A 11 -10.14 13.83 -14.78
C ASP A 11 -9.21 12.60 -14.64
N GLU A 12 -8.38 12.40 -15.67
CA GLU A 12 -7.29 11.44 -15.68
C GLU A 12 -6.16 12.00 -14.80
N PHE A 13 -5.96 11.41 -13.62
CA PHE A 13 -4.80 11.73 -12.80
C PHE A 13 -3.52 11.30 -13.52
N GLU A 14 -2.58 12.25 -13.64
CA GLU A 14 -1.27 12.05 -14.26
C GLU A 14 -0.47 10.89 -13.62
N PRO A 15 0.40 10.20 -14.38
CA PRO A 15 1.32 9.19 -13.85
C PRO A 15 2.20 9.77 -12.73
N VAL A 16 2.87 8.91 -11.95
CA VAL A 16 3.90 9.40 -11.01
C VAL A 16 5.06 9.95 -11.82
N THR A 17 5.07 11.27 -12.01
CA THR A 17 6.14 11.96 -12.72
C THR A 17 7.31 12.11 -11.77
N ASN A 18 8.48 11.55 -12.11
CA ASN A 18 9.74 12.02 -11.54
C ASN A 18 9.87 13.50 -11.94
N ILE A 19 9.63 14.42 -11.00
CA ILE A 19 9.60 15.86 -11.25
C ILE A 19 11.03 16.36 -11.51
N TYR A 20 11.53 16.12 -12.73
CA TYR A 20 12.30 17.14 -13.41
C TYR A 20 11.27 18.06 -14.06
N LYS A 21 10.94 19.14 -13.34
CA LYS A 21 10.00 20.21 -13.71
C LYS A 21 9.84 20.39 -15.22
N ASN A 22 8.69 19.99 -15.77
CA ASN A 22 8.13 20.71 -16.91
C ASN A 22 7.35 21.90 -16.34
N SER A 23 7.73 23.08 -16.80
CA SER A 23 7.57 24.38 -16.17
C SER A 23 6.19 25.03 -16.35
N GLU A 24 5.08 24.30 -16.24
CA GLU A 24 3.77 24.89 -16.57
C GLU A 24 2.72 24.93 -15.45
N ASN A 25 2.94 24.30 -14.28
CA ASN A 25 2.06 24.49 -13.11
C ASN A 25 2.89 24.59 -11.82
N VAL A 26 3.50 25.75 -11.55
CA VAL A 26 4.12 26.03 -10.25
C VAL A 26 3.00 26.30 -9.24
N ILE A 27 2.60 25.27 -8.51
CA ILE A 27 1.71 25.42 -7.36
C ILE A 27 2.54 26.05 -6.25
N ASN A 28 2.28 27.32 -5.93
CA ASN A 28 2.95 27.99 -4.81
C ASN A 28 2.37 27.49 -3.48
N LEU A 29 2.95 26.43 -2.93
CA LEU A 29 2.50 25.81 -1.69
C LEU A 29 2.79 26.70 -0.47
N ASN A 30 1.81 26.82 0.43
CA ASN A 30 2.03 27.46 1.72
C ASN A 30 2.68 26.45 2.69
N CYS A 31 4.00 26.52 2.82
CA CYS A 31 4.79 25.61 3.64
C CYS A 31 4.54 25.75 5.15
N ASP A 32 3.85 26.80 5.59
CA ASP A 32 3.50 27.01 7.01
C ASP A 32 2.24 26.24 7.43
N ASP A 33 1.45 25.71 6.48
CA ASP A 33 0.16 25.05 6.74
C ASP A 33 0.13 23.61 6.20
N PHE A 34 1.08 22.80 6.68
CA PHE A 34 1.17 21.38 6.33
C PHE A 34 -0.13 20.62 6.61
N THR A 35 -0.77 20.90 7.76
CA THR A 35 -2.00 20.20 8.16
C THR A 35 -3.11 20.37 7.13
N ARG A 36 -3.35 21.60 6.66
CA ARG A 36 -4.35 21.84 5.63
C ARG A 36 -3.98 21.21 4.29
N TYR A 37 -2.71 21.28 3.91
CA TYR A 37 -2.21 20.62 2.69
C TYR A 37 -2.46 19.10 2.72
N ALA A 38 -2.04 18.45 3.81
CA ALA A 38 -2.24 17.02 4.02
C ALA A 38 -3.73 16.64 4.01
N ILE A 39 -4.60 17.43 4.66
CA ILE A 39 -6.05 17.20 4.64
C ILE A 39 -6.62 17.30 3.22
N ASN A 40 -6.22 18.31 2.44
CA ASN A 40 -6.71 18.44 1.06
C ASN A 40 -6.31 17.23 0.21
N CYS A 41 -5.04 16.84 0.26
CA CYS A 41 -4.56 15.67 -0.45
C CYS A 41 -5.26 14.37 0.01
N THR A 42 -5.58 14.22 1.31
CA THR A 42 -6.43 13.08 1.73
C THR A 42 -7.83 13.12 1.16
N ALA A 43 -8.45 14.29 1.19
CA ALA A 43 -9.85 14.44 0.83
C ALA A 43 -10.02 14.12 -0.65
N GLU A 44 -9.13 14.65 -1.49
CA GLU A 44 -9.08 14.36 -2.92
C GLU A 44 -8.85 12.87 -3.21
N ALA A 45 -7.86 12.25 -2.55
CA ALA A 45 -7.64 10.80 -2.68
C ALA A 45 -8.86 9.96 -2.23
N ALA A 46 -9.54 10.36 -1.16
CA ALA A 46 -10.70 9.66 -0.62
C ALA A 46 -11.95 9.82 -1.50
N LEU A 47 -12.07 10.92 -2.24
CA LEU A 47 -13.12 11.11 -3.25
C LEU A 47 -12.96 10.13 -4.41
N VAL A 48 -11.71 9.80 -4.76
CA VAL A 48 -11.40 8.81 -5.81
C VAL A 48 -11.53 7.39 -5.28
N TYR A 49 -10.78 7.03 -4.24
CA TYR A 49 -10.81 5.70 -3.64
C TYR A 49 -11.60 5.70 -2.35
N ASN A 50 -12.89 5.45 -2.53
CA ASN A 50 -13.83 5.28 -1.46
C ASN A 50 -13.80 3.79 -0.98
N SER A 51 -12.83 3.44 -0.10
CA SER A 51 -12.94 2.28 0.82
C SER A 51 -12.92 2.62 2.32
N SER A 52 -13.80 1.94 3.08
CA SER A 52 -13.80 1.91 4.56
C SER A 52 -12.89 0.82 5.14
N ARG A 53 -12.47 -0.11 4.29
CA ARG A 53 -11.56 -1.20 4.61
C ARG A 53 -10.13 -0.82 4.24
N ILE A 54 -9.18 -1.25 5.06
CA ILE A 54 -7.74 -1.17 4.82
C ILE A 54 -7.17 -2.43 4.17
N SER A 55 -8.01 -3.45 3.96
CA SER A 55 -7.66 -4.64 3.21
C SER A 55 -7.31 -4.34 1.74
N PRO A 56 -6.73 -5.32 1.01
CA PRO A 56 -6.49 -5.15 -0.42
C PRO A 56 -7.80 -4.77 -1.12
N PRO A 57 -7.78 -3.82 -2.07
CA PRO A 57 -8.98 -3.39 -2.77
C PRO A 57 -9.61 -4.57 -3.52
N LEU A 58 -10.93 -4.58 -3.63
CA LEU A 58 -11.58 -5.47 -4.60
C LEU A 58 -11.04 -5.17 -6.00
N PRO A 59 -10.96 -6.17 -6.89
CA PRO A 59 -10.43 -5.96 -8.24
C PRO A 59 -11.16 -4.86 -9.01
N THR A 60 -12.46 -4.69 -8.79
CA THR A 60 -13.26 -3.61 -9.38
C THR A 60 -12.87 -2.21 -8.93
N LYS A 61 -12.14 -2.08 -7.82
CA LYS A 61 -11.67 -0.81 -7.24
C LYS A 61 -10.15 -0.64 -7.30
N ILE A 62 -9.39 -1.58 -7.88
CA ILE A 62 -7.92 -1.50 -7.91
C ILE A 62 -7.43 -0.25 -8.65
N ASN A 63 -8.12 0.14 -9.72
CA ASN A 63 -7.77 1.34 -10.49
C ASN A 63 -8.01 2.63 -9.68
N ASP A 64 -9.13 2.70 -8.95
CA ASP A 64 -9.42 3.83 -8.05
C ASP A 64 -8.38 3.91 -6.94
N TRP A 65 -8.03 2.76 -6.35
CA TRP A 65 -6.99 2.64 -5.34
C TRP A 65 -5.63 3.12 -5.88
N CYS A 66 -5.26 2.70 -7.08
CA CYS A 66 -4.04 3.14 -7.74
C CYS A 66 -4.03 4.65 -8.03
N ARG A 67 -5.15 5.20 -8.53
CA ARG A 67 -5.27 6.65 -8.74
C ARG A 67 -5.12 7.43 -7.43
N ALA A 68 -5.74 6.97 -6.35
CA ALA A 68 -5.59 7.57 -5.03
C ALA A 68 -4.14 7.53 -4.55
N ILE A 69 -3.44 6.40 -4.65
CA ILE A 69 -2.03 6.30 -4.23
C ILE A 69 -1.12 7.19 -5.08
N ARG A 70 -1.33 7.26 -6.41
CA ARG A 70 -0.56 8.16 -7.28
C ARG A 70 -0.76 9.62 -6.86
N HIS A 71 -2.00 10.02 -6.60
CA HIS A 71 -2.31 11.36 -6.10
C HIS A 71 -1.57 11.66 -4.78
N LEU A 72 -1.67 10.75 -3.80
CA LEU A 72 -1.00 10.90 -2.50
C LEU A 72 0.53 10.98 -2.67
N THR A 73 1.10 10.18 -3.57
CA THR A 73 2.54 10.19 -3.91
C THR A 73 2.96 11.53 -4.50
N ASN A 74 2.19 12.05 -5.46
CA ASN A 74 2.46 13.35 -6.08
C ASN A 74 2.32 14.49 -5.06
N CYS A 75 1.34 14.43 -4.16
CA CYS A 75 1.23 15.39 -3.06
C CYS A 75 2.50 15.43 -2.19
N ALA A 76 3.08 14.28 -1.84
CA ALA A 76 4.32 14.27 -1.08
C ALA A 76 5.53 14.75 -1.89
N LEU A 77 5.63 14.37 -3.18
CA LEU A 77 6.69 14.86 -4.07
C LEU A 77 6.65 16.38 -4.25
N ASN A 78 5.47 16.95 -4.46
CA ASN A 78 5.27 18.39 -4.59
C ASN A 78 5.68 19.12 -3.31
N TRP A 79 5.25 18.63 -2.14
CA TRP A 79 5.67 19.19 -0.86
C TRP A 79 7.19 19.13 -0.68
N ASN A 80 7.81 17.98 -0.96
CA ASN A 80 9.26 17.80 -0.82
C ASN A 80 10.06 18.70 -1.77
N THR A 81 9.47 19.05 -2.91
CA THR A 81 10.09 19.92 -3.90
C THR A 81 9.96 21.40 -3.51
N ASP A 82 8.78 21.84 -3.07
CA ASP A 82 8.47 23.25 -2.87
C ASP A 82 8.68 23.72 -1.42
N CYS A 83 8.65 22.81 -0.44
CA CYS A 83 8.79 23.08 0.99
C CYS A 83 10.04 22.44 1.60
N LYS A 84 11.13 22.40 0.84
CA LYS A 84 12.38 21.69 1.18
C LYS A 84 12.93 21.97 2.59
N ASP A 85 12.80 23.21 3.06
CA ASP A 85 13.33 23.65 4.36
C ASP A 85 12.58 23.07 5.59
N VAL A 86 11.35 22.56 5.38
CA VAL A 86 10.50 21.91 6.40
C VAL A 86 10.10 20.49 5.99
N THR A 87 10.73 19.94 4.96
CA THR A 87 10.34 18.65 4.36
C THR A 87 10.72 17.46 5.25
N ASP A 88 11.92 17.48 5.81
CA ASP A 88 12.44 16.38 6.62
C ASP A 88 11.61 16.15 7.91
N SER A 89 10.84 17.15 8.35
CA SER A 89 9.93 17.02 9.50
C SER A 89 8.56 16.41 9.16
N HIS A 90 8.20 16.29 7.89
CA HIS A 90 6.83 15.95 7.47
C HIS A 90 6.72 14.79 6.49
N PHE A 91 7.67 14.64 5.56
CA PHE A 91 7.70 13.52 4.62
C PHE A 91 9.12 12.98 4.46
N ASN A 92 9.39 11.85 5.10
CA ASN A 92 10.65 11.13 4.94
C ASN A 92 10.81 10.62 3.50
N GLU A 93 11.97 10.86 2.88
CA GLU A 93 12.33 10.40 1.54
C GLU A 93 12.16 8.88 1.38
N GLU A 94 12.47 8.08 2.41
CA GLU A 94 12.26 6.63 2.39
C GLU A 94 10.76 6.29 2.25
N SER A 95 9.88 7.07 2.88
CA SER A 95 8.43 6.84 2.78
C SER A 95 7.92 7.15 1.37
N VAL A 96 8.41 8.24 0.75
CA VAL A 96 8.05 8.60 -0.63
C VAL A 96 8.53 7.51 -1.60
N ARG A 97 9.77 7.02 -1.44
CA ARG A 97 10.29 5.91 -2.26
C ARG A 97 9.49 4.62 -2.08
N GLY A 98 9.04 4.34 -0.86
CA GLY A 98 8.15 3.21 -0.58
C GLY A 98 6.82 3.28 -1.34
N HIS A 99 6.21 4.46 -1.43
CA HIS A 99 5.01 4.68 -2.24
C HIS A 99 5.25 4.47 -3.73
N ILE A 100 6.33 5.05 -4.26
CA ILE A 100 6.73 4.84 -5.65
C ILE A 100 6.93 3.35 -5.94
N HIS A 101 7.54 2.61 -5.01
CA HIS A 101 7.68 1.16 -5.13
C HIS A 101 6.32 0.45 -5.25
N VAL A 102 5.32 0.82 -4.44
CA VAL A 102 3.97 0.24 -4.52
C VAL A 102 3.31 0.56 -5.87
N VAL A 103 3.40 1.82 -6.33
CA VAL A 103 2.85 2.22 -7.64
C VAL A 103 3.49 1.38 -8.75
N ASN A 104 4.82 1.30 -8.79
CA ASN A 104 5.53 0.58 -9.85
C ASN A 104 5.23 -0.92 -9.89
N ASN A 105 5.03 -1.56 -8.72
CA ASN A 105 4.93 -3.02 -8.63
C ASN A 105 3.48 -3.54 -8.54
N ILE A 106 2.50 -2.64 -8.36
CA ILE A 106 1.07 -3.00 -8.38
C ILE A 106 0.34 -2.25 -9.49
N CYS A 107 0.47 -0.93 -9.51
CA CYS A 107 -0.35 -0.08 -10.37
C CYS A 107 0.16 0.03 -11.80
N ASP A 108 1.47 -0.14 -12.00
CA ASP A 108 2.11 -0.11 -13.31
C ASP A 108 2.53 -1.53 -13.79
N ASP A 109 2.41 -2.56 -12.93
CA ASP A 109 2.66 -3.97 -13.29
C ASP A 109 1.38 -4.57 -13.90
N GLU A 110 1.23 -4.46 -15.23
CA GLU A 110 0.09 -5.01 -15.97
C GLU A 110 -0.11 -6.52 -15.71
N TRP A 111 0.96 -7.29 -15.56
CA TRP A 111 0.88 -8.72 -15.28
C TRP A 111 0.37 -8.99 -13.87
N PHE A 112 0.71 -8.13 -12.90
CA PHE A 112 0.10 -8.17 -11.58
C PHE A 112 -1.40 -7.88 -11.66
N LEU A 113 -1.79 -6.80 -12.35
CA LEU A 113 -3.19 -6.40 -12.47
C LEU A 113 -4.06 -7.48 -13.12
N ILE A 114 -3.58 -8.11 -14.21
CA ILE A 114 -4.28 -9.23 -14.87
C ILE A 114 -4.56 -10.38 -13.89
N ARG A 115 -3.56 -10.78 -13.09
CA ARG A 115 -3.76 -11.84 -12.08
C ARG A 115 -4.67 -11.37 -10.93
N TYR A 116 -4.64 -10.08 -10.63
CA TYR A 116 -5.46 -9.48 -9.58
C TYR A 116 -6.95 -9.42 -9.96
N GLU A 117 -7.33 -9.48 -11.25
CA GLU A 117 -8.74 -9.47 -11.65
C GLU A 117 -9.56 -10.60 -11.00
N ASP A 118 -8.94 -11.75 -10.78
CA ASP A 118 -9.60 -12.97 -10.31
C ASP A 118 -9.53 -13.16 -8.78
N VAL A 119 -9.04 -12.18 -7.99
CA VAL A 119 -8.88 -12.37 -6.52
C VAL A 119 -10.08 -12.00 -5.66
N ALA A 120 -11.21 -11.58 -6.25
CA ALA A 120 -12.35 -11.01 -5.52
C ALA A 120 -12.83 -11.87 -4.33
N LEU A 121 -13.16 -13.15 -4.57
CA LEU A 121 -13.63 -14.07 -3.52
C LEU A 121 -12.58 -14.30 -2.43
N CYS A 122 -11.31 -14.38 -2.84
CA CYS A 122 -10.20 -14.55 -1.91
C CYS A 122 -10.06 -13.32 -1.00
N VAL A 123 -10.06 -12.10 -1.57
CA VAL A 123 -10.04 -10.83 -0.83
C VAL A 123 -11.17 -10.77 0.18
N GLU A 124 -12.41 -11.06 -0.24
CA GLU A 124 -13.57 -11.05 0.64
C GLU A 124 -13.41 -12.05 1.80
N SER A 125 -12.93 -13.26 1.51
CA SER A 125 -12.74 -14.31 2.52
C SER A 125 -11.59 -14.05 3.49
N THR A 126 -10.63 -13.20 3.14
CA THR A 126 -9.43 -12.92 3.96
C THR A 126 -9.37 -11.50 4.49
N THR A 127 -10.36 -10.65 4.19
CA THR A 127 -10.33 -9.21 4.51
C THR A 127 -10.04 -8.97 5.98
N ASP A 128 -10.85 -9.50 6.90
CA ASP A 128 -10.70 -9.18 8.33
C ASP A 128 -9.33 -9.64 8.87
N ALA A 129 -8.89 -10.85 8.51
CA ALA A 129 -7.59 -11.37 8.94
C ALA A 129 -6.41 -10.55 8.38
N TRP A 130 -6.53 -10.07 7.13
CA TRP A 130 -5.52 -9.20 6.53
C TRP A 130 -5.49 -7.84 7.23
N GLU A 131 -6.65 -7.24 7.52
CA GLU A 131 -6.75 -5.97 8.25
C GLU A 131 -6.10 -6.06 9.62
N ASP A 132 -6.36 -7.14 10.37
CA ASP A 132 -5.71 -7.39 11.66
C ASP A 132 -4.18 -7.44 11.53
N CYS A 133 -3.67 -8.15 10.52
CA CYS A 133 -2.23 -8.18 10.24
C CYS A 133 -1.70 -6.77 9.95
N TYR A 134 -2.41 -5.99 9.13
CA TYR A 134 -1.97 -4.67 8.69
C TYR A 134 -2.04 -3.61 9.80
N ILE A 135 -3.06 -3.65 10.67
CA ILE A 135 -3.15 -2.78 11.85
C ILE A 135 -1.95 -3.02 12.76
N ASN A 136 -1.64 -4.28 13.05
CA ASN A 136 -0.48 -4.62 13.88
C ASN A 136 0.83 -4.15 13.24
N PHE A 137 0.99 -4.36 11.93
CA PHE A 137 2.13 -3.87 11.18
C PHE A 137 2.30 -2.35 11.28
N LYS A 138 1.23 -1.60 10.99
CA LYS A 138 1.23 -0.14 11.05
C LYS A 138 1.53 0.38 12.44
N ASN A 139 0.88 -0.17 13.46
CA ASN A 139 1.13 0.20 14.85
C ASN A 139 2.59 -0.04 15.25
N SER A 140 3.18 -1.17 14.86
CA SER A 140 4.60 -1.45 15.12
C SER A 140 5.52 -0.46 14.40
N VAL A 141 5.25 -0.14 13.13
CA VAL A 141 6.05 0.83 12.36
C VAL A 141 5.95 2.23 12.97
N GLU A 142 4.74 2.68 13.30
CA GLU A 142 4.49 4.00 13.91
C GLU A 142 5.14 4.11 15.30
N GLU A 143 5.09 3.05 16.12
CA GLU A 143 5.77 3.01 17.41
C GLU A 143 7.28 3.22 17.25
N GLN A 144 7.90 2.56 16.27
CA GLN A 144 9.34 2.72 16.03
C GLN A 144 9.67 4.10 15.46
N LYS A 145 8.86 4.64 14.54
CA LYS A 145 9.07 5.97 13.95
C LYS A 145 8.86 7.11 14.96
N ASN A 146 7.96 6.95 15.91
CA ASN A 146 7.65 7.96 16.93
C ASN A 146 8.54 7.85 18.18
N THR A 147 9.48 6.90 18.22
CA THR A 147 10.36 6.71 19.36
C THR A 147 11.37 7.86 19.44
N THR A 148 11.22 8.71 20.47
CA THR A 148 12.14 9.82 20.80
C THR A 148 13.39 9.39 21.58
N LYS A 149 13.46 8.11 21.96
CA LYS A 149 14.62 7.56 22.66
C LYS A 149 15.81 7.57 21.69
N GLU A 150 17.03 7.77 22.20
CA GLU A 150 18.30 7.69 21.45
C GLU A 150 18.58 6.25 20.95
N TRP A 151 17.75 5.73 20.06
CA TRP A 151 18.00 4.46 19.39
C TRP A 151 18.92 4.73 18.21
N THR A 152 19.89 3.86 18.01
CA THR A 152 20.73 3.93 16.81
C THR A 152 19.87 3.63 15.58
N HIS A 153 20.20 4.26 14.45
CA HIS A 153 19.60 3.95 13.14
C HIS A 153 19.52 2.43 12.86
N TYR A 154 20.53 1.67 13.32
CA TYR A 154 20.56 0.22 13.21
C TYR A 154 19.44 -0.49 13.97
N GLN A 155 19.13 -0.07 15.20
CA GLN A 155 18.09 -0.72 15.98
C GLN A 155 16.69 -0.40 15.44
N ILE A 156 16.46 0.84 14.99
CA ILE A 156 15.19 1.22 14.34
C ILE A 156 15.03 0.39 13.06
N HIS A 157 16.06 0.32 12.22
CA HIS A 157 16.09 -0.51 11.02
C HIS A 157 15.75 -1.97 11.34
N PHE A 158 16.42 -2.56 12.34
CA PHE A 158 16.17 -3.93 12.78
C PHE A 158 14.69 -4.16 13.16
N GLN A 159 14.11 -3.26 13.96
CA GLN A 159 12.71 -3.40 14.40
C GLN A 159 11.71 -3.22 13.27
N LEU A 160 11.93 -2.25 12.36
CA LEU A 160 11.10 -2.07 11.17
C LEU A 160 11.14 -3.30 10.27
N CYS A 161 12.32 -3.91 10.10
CA CYS A 161 12.50 -5.13 9.35
C CYS A 161 11.84 -6.36 10.01
N CYS A 162 11.84 -6.43 11.34
CA CYS A 162 11.08 -7.43 12.08
C CYS A 162 9.57 -7.25 11.87
N ALA A 163 9.05 -6.02 11.97
CA ALA A 163 7.64 -5.71 11.74
C ALA A 163 7.20 -6.11 10.32
N ARG A 164 8.02 -5.79 9.31
CA ARG A 164 7.80 -6.20 7.90
C ARG A 164 7.69 -7.72 7.75
N ALA A 165 8.61 -8.47 8.36
CA ALA A 165 8.59 -9.93 8.29
C ALA A 165 7.40 -10.54 9.05
N LEU A 166 7.04 -10.00 10.21
CA LEU A 166 5.87 -10.43 10.98
C LEU A 166 4.58 -10.24 10.19
N PHE A 167 4.41 -9.09 9.53
CA PHE A 167 3.27 -8.83 8.66
C PHE A 167 3.18 -9.88 7.54
N ARG A 168 4.29 -10.10 6.82
CA ARG A 168 4.33 -11.09 5.72
C ARG A 168 3.99 -12.50 6.18
N ARG A 169 4.43 -12.92 7.38
CA ARG A 169 4.03 -14.21 7.96
C ARG A 169 2.55 -14.24 8.29
N CYS A 170 2.04 -13.19 8.93
CA CYS A 170 0.63 -13.10 9.32
C CYS A 170 -0.30 -13.20 8.10
N THR A 171 0.00 -12.50 7.01
CA THR A 171 -0.79 -12.58 5.76
C THR A 171 -0.64 -13.95 5.10
N LEU A 172 0.57 -14.51 5.06
CA LEU A 172 0.82 -15.84 4.49
C LEU A 172 0.05 -16.94 5.22
N GLU A 173 0.06 -16.93 6.56
CA GLU A 173 -0.71 -17.87 7.37
C GLU A 173 -2.21 -17.69 7.16
N SER A 174 -2.67 -16.44 7.05
CA SER A 174 -4.08 -16.13 6.80
C SER A 174 -4.54 -16.59 5.41
N LEU A 175 -3.65 -16.61 4.41
CA LEU A 175 -3.95 -17.05 3.05
C LEU A 175 -3.85 -18.56 2.84
N PHE A 176 -2.85 -19.23 3.44
CA PHE A 176 -2.48 -20.61 3.11
C PHE A 176 -2.68 -21.63 4.23
N VAL A 177 -2.91 -21.20 5.48
CA VAL A 177 -3.04 -22.10 6.63
C VAL A 177 -4.46 -22.09 7.18
N LYS A 178 -5.07 -20.92 7.31
CA LYS A 178 -6.47 -20.80 7.73
C LYS A 178 -7.41 -21.27 6.61
N PRO A 179 -8.61 -21.78 6.93
CA PRO A 179 -9.62 -22.07 5.92
C PRO A 179 -10.02 -20.77 5.20
N THR A 180 -9.80 -20.71 3.89
CA THR A 180 -10.16 -19.56 3.04
C THR A 180 -10.90 -20.05 1.80
N GLN A 181 -11.52 -19.13 1.07
CA GLN A 181 -12.11 -19.42 -0.26
C GLN A 181 -11.11 -19.17 -1.40
N CYS A 182 -9.83 -19.02 -1.07
CA CYS A 182 -8.79 -18.72 -2.03
C CYS A 182 -8.38 -19.98 -2.80
N THR A 183 -8.26 -19.87 -4.11
CA THR A 183 -7.41 -20.78 -4.88
C THR A 183 -5.94 -20.51 -4.54
N GLN A 184 -5.09 -21.48 -4.86
CA GLN A 184 -3.65 -21.36 -4.69
C GLN A 184 -3.07 -20.12 -5.40
N GLU A 185 -3.52 -19.83 -6.63
CA GLU A 185 -3.04 -18.68 -7.40
C GLU A 185 -3.54 -17.35 -6.83
N GLN A 186 -4.80 -17.28 -6.40
CA GLN A 186 -5.36 -16.09 -5.75
C GLN A 186 -4.61 -15.79 -4.46
N ALA A 187 -4.36 -16.81 -3.64
CA ALA A 187 -3.58 -16.69 -2.41
C ALA A 187 -2.15 -16.22 -2.69
N THR A 188 -1.49 -16.75 -3.73
CA THR A 188 -0.14 -16.30 -4.13
C THR A 188 -0.15 -14.84 -4.58
N THR A 189 -1.16 -14.42 -5.35
CA THR A 189 -1.31 -13.04 -5.83
C THR A 189 -1.52 -12.07 -4.66
N LEU A 190 -2.39 -12.40 -3.70
CA LEU A 190 -2.58 -11.60 -2.48
C LEU A 190 -1.37 -11.62 -1.55
N GLN A 191 -0.59 -12.71 -1.53
CA GLN A 191 0.67 -12.71 -0.81
C GLN A 191 1.68 -11.77 -1.47
N LYS A 192 1.77 -11.74 -2.82
CA LYS A 192 2.60 -10.77 -3.54
C LYS A 192 2.16 -9.33 -3.25
N PHE A 193 0.85 -9.05 -3.22
CA PHE A 193 0.31 -7.76 -2.80
C PHE A 193 0.81 -7.36 -1.40
N SER A 194 0.70 -8.28 -0.44
CA SER A 194 1.13 -8.05 0.95
C SER A 194 2.64 -7.80 1.04
N VAL A 195 3.45 -8.52 0.28
CA VAL A 195 4.90 -8.29 0.19
C VAL A 195 5.20 -6.88 -0.30
N ILE A 196 4.62 -6.47 -1.43
CA ILE A 196 4.86 -5.14 -2.04
C ILE A 196 4.41 -4.02 -1.09
N VAL A 197 3.22 -4.11 -0.51
CA VAL A 197 2.71 -3.10 0.44
C VAL A 197 3.61 -3.00 1.68
N SER A 198 4.13 -4.13 2.17
CA SER A 198 5.06 -4.13 3.31
C SER A 198 6.44 -3.53 2.98
N GLU A 199 6.90 -3.66 1.74
CA GLU A 199 8.13 -3.00 1.24
C GLU A 199 7.90 -1.51 1.08
N GLY A 200 6.71 -1.10 0.62
CA GLY A 200 6.32 0.30 0.59
C GLY A 200 6.23 0.92 1.98
N GLY A 201 5.65 0.20 2.96
CA GLY A 201 5.53 0.68 4.34
C GLY A 201 6.87 0.74 5.11
N VAL A 202 7.82 -0.12 4.74
CA VAL A 202 9.21 -0.15 5.27
C VAL A 202 10.17 -0.31 4.10
N TYR A 203 10.52 0.82 3.49
CA TYR A 203 11.41 0.87 2.32
C TYR A 203 12.89 0.86 2.73
N GLN A 204 13.30 -0.24 3.36
CA GLN A 204 14.67 -0.48 3.81
C GLN A 204 15.16 -1.88 3.37
N ASP A 205 16.48 -2.05 3.29
CA ASP A 205 17.09 -3.34 2.95
C ASP A 205 17.07 -4.29 4.14
N CYS A 206 15.98 -5.04 4.30
CA CYS A 206 15.87 -6.07 5.34
C CYS A 206 16.34 -7.45 4.89
N ASP A 207 16.77 -7.61 3.64
CA ASP A 207 17.13 -8.94 3.13
C ASP A 207 18.60 -9.25 3.36
N ARG A 208 19.42 -8.22 3.66
CA ARG A 208 20.83 -8.35 3.98
C ARG A 208 21.08 -8.19 5.48
N ASN A 209 21.90 -9.08 6.03
CA ASN A 209 22.47 -8.99 7.39
C ASN A 209 21.44 -8.88 8.54
N MET A 210 20.19 -9.27 8.31
CA MET A 210 19.15 -9.27 9.35
C MET A 210 19.21 -10.52 10.22
N MET A 211 19.28 -10.33 11.54
CA MET A 211 19.24 -11.42 12.54
C MET A 211 17.81 -11.70 12.98
N TYR A 212 16.97 -12.21 12.06
CA TYR A 212 15.54 -12.43 12.28
C TYR A 212 15.18 -13.27 13.50
N ALA A 213 16.05 -14.21 13.91
CA ALA A 213 15.87 -15.00 15.13
C ALA A 213 15.76 -14.15 16.40
N ASN A 214 16.27 -12.91 16.39
CA ASN A 214 16.24 -11.99 17.52
C ASN A 214 15.06 -11.01 17.48
N CYS A 215 14.13 -11.16 16.52
CA CYS A 215 12.93 -10.33 16.49
C CYS A 215 12.05 -10.59 17.73
N PRO A 216 11.22 -9.61 18.14
CA PRO A 216 10.23 -9.82 19.19
C PRO A 216 9.32 -11.01 18.85
N GLY A 217 9.21 -11.98 19.76
CA GLY A 217 8.44 -13.21 19.53
C GLY A 217 9.16 -14.29 18.71
N GLY A 218 10.45 -14.13 18.42
CA GLY A 218 11.27 -15.10 17.69
C GLY A 218 11.29 -14.86 16.18
N ASP A 219 11.86 -15.81 15.42
CA ASP A 219 12.01 -15.69 13.97
C ASP A 219 10.64 -15.53 13.27
N PRO A 220 10.37 -14.36 12.66
CA PRO A 220 9.10 -14.09 12.03
C PRO A 220 9.01 -14.67 10.62
N ARG A 221 10.08 -15.29 10.10
CA ARG A 221 10.04 -15.87 8.75
C ARG A 221 9.14 -17.11 8.71
N PRO A 222 8.44 -17.34 7.59
CA PRO A 222 7.63 -18.54 7.43
C PRO A 222 8.46 -19.82 7.55
N THR A 223 7.86 -20.86 8.13
CA THR A 223 8.49 -22.18 8.18
C THR A 223 8.58 -22.81 6.77
N ASN A 224 9.54 -23.73 6.58
CA ASN A 224 9.74 -24.42 5.29
C ASN A 224 8.48 -25.15 4.79
N SER A 225 7.61 -25.61 5.69
CA SER A 225 6.35 -26.28 5.31
C SER A 225 5.35 -25.31 4.68
N ILE A 226 5.27 -24.07 5.17
CA ILE A 226 4.39 -23.03 4.64
C ILE A 226 4.97 -22.49 3.32
N LEU A 227 6.30 -22.30 3.23
CA LEU A 227 6.96 -21.86 1.99
C LEU A 227 6.74 -22.82 0.82
N LYS A 228 6.74 -24.14 1.07
CA LYS A 228 6.44 -25.13 0.03
C LYS A 228 5.04 -24.97 -0.56
N ARG A 229 4.07 -24.50 0.22
CA ARG A 229 2.71 -24.22 -0.29
C ARG A 229 2.73 -23.04 -1.25
N LEU A 230 3.55 -22.03 -1.03
CA LEU A 230 3.67 -20.88 -1.95
C LEU A 230 4.21 -21.30 -3.33
N MET A 231 5.15 -22.24 -3.36
CA MET A 231 5.86 -22.66 -4.58
C MET A 231 5.10 -23.64 -5.48
N SER A 232 3.95 -24.17 -5.06
CA SER A 232 3.17 -25.15 -5.85
C SER A 232 2.20 -24.54 -6.88
N ALA A 233 2.21 -23.21 -7.05
CA ALA A 233 1.17 -22.45 -7.78
C ALA A 233 1.37 -22.32 -9.30
N GLU A 234 2.54 -22.58 -9.87
CA GLU A 234 2.84 -22.26 -11.28
C GLU A 234 2.18 -23.19 -12.33
N ALA A 235 1.35 -24.15 -11.92
CA ALA A 235 0.96 -25.25 -12.81
C ALA A 235 -0.42 -25.15 -13.50
N ASN A 236 -1.38 -24.34 -13.05
CA ASN A 236 -2.76 -24.45 -13.58
C ASN A 236 -3.65 -23.23 -13.29
N SER A 237 -4.08 -22.48 -14.31
CA SER A 237 -5.34 -21.70 -14.25
C SER A 237 -5.82 -21.18 -15.61
N ARG A 238 -7.09 -21.48 -15.93
CA ARG A 238 -7.95 -20.83 -16.92
C ARG A 238 -9.36 -20.77 -16.33
N GLY A 239 -9.97 -19.58 -16.25
CA GLY A 239 -11.37 -19.37 -16.60
C GLY A 239 -12.40 -18.97 -15.52
N TYR A 240 -12.62 -17.65 -15.41
CA TYR A 240 -13.89 -16.88 -15.47
C TYR A 240 -14.97 -16.85 -14.35
N LYS A 241 -15.20 -15.59 -13.91
CA LYS A 241 -16.45 -14.75 -13.89
C LYS A 241 -17.34 -14.59 -12.64
N LEU A 242 -17.61 -13.30 -12.36
CA LEU A 242 -18.27 -12.60 -11.24
C LEU A 242 -19.82 -12.41 -11.34
N SER A 243 -20.49 -12.01 -10.23
CA SER A 243 -21.25 -10.72 -10.05
C SER A 243 -21.97 -10.61 -8.65
N PRO A 244 -22.66 -9.50 -8.22
CA PRO A 244 -22.25 -8.65 -7.06
C PRO A 244 -23.38 -8.25 -6.05
N GLY A 245 -23.06 -7.45 -4.99
CA GLY A 245 -24.07 -6.70 -4.21
C GLY A 245 -23.72 -5.99 -2.86
N ILE A 246 -23.10 -4.79 -2.92
CA ILE A 246 -23.24 -3.49 -2.17
C ILE A 246 -23.70 -3.40 -0.67
N LYS A 247 -22.97 -2.62 0.18
CA LYS A 247 -23.41 -1.42 0.97
C LYS A 247 -22.29 -0.75 1.83
N THR A 248 -22.52 0.53 2.19
CA THR A 248 -21.61 1.69 2.46
C THR A 248 -21.21 1.95 3.93
N GLU A 249 -20.02 2.55 4.20
CA GLU A 249 -19.73 3.73 5.10
C GLU A 249 -18.25 3.85 5.61
N PHE A 250 -17.71 5.09 5.66
CA PHE A 250 -16.55 5.68 6.42
C PHE A 250 -15.20 6.07 5.72
N TYR A 251 -14.84 7.38 5.76
CA TYR A 251 -13.51 7.99 5.44
C TYR A 251 -13.03 8.86 6.59
N ILE A 252 -11.71 8.83 6.84
CA ILE A 252 -10.83 9.87 7.44
C ILE A 252 -9.40 9.31 7.65
N LEU A 253 -9.15 8.02 7.45
CA LEU A 253 -7.87 7.39 7.82
C LEU A 253 -6.77 7.37 6.73
N ILE A 254 -6.97 7.91 5.53
CA ILE A 254 -6.13 7.58 4.36
C ILE A 254 -4.71 8.22 4.37
N PHE A 255 -4.48 9.46 4.85
CA PHE A 255 -3.09 10.00 4.88
C PHE A 255 -2.23 9.37 5.94
N HIS A 256 -2.72 9.30 7.18
CA HIS A 256 -1.93 8.78 8.30
C HIS A 256 -1.62 7.29 8.07
N LYS A 257 -2.54 6.55 7.43
CA LYS A 257 -2.33 5.15 7.07
C LYS A 257 -1.25 4.92 6.01
N PHE A 258 -0.92 5.93 5.22
CA PHE A 258 -0.03 5.78 4.07
C PHE A 258 1.30 6.55 4.22
N PHE A 259 1.32 7.76 4.78
CA PHE A 259 2.51 8.62 4.78
C PHE A 259 3.27 8.73 6.11
N ILE A 260 2.67 8.34 7.23
CA ILE A 260 3.31 8.36 8.55
C ILE A 260 3.49 6.92 9.03
#